data_AF-K9YPP6-F1
#
_entry.id   AF-K9YPP6-F1
#
_cell.length_a   1.000
_cell.length_b   1.000
_cell.length_c   1.000
_cell.angle_alpha   90.00
_cell.angle_beta   90.00
_cell.angle_gamma   90.00
#
_symmetry.space_group_name_H-M   'P 1'
#
loop_
_entity.id
_entity.type
_entity.pdbx_description
1 polymer ?
#
loop_
_entity_poly.entity_id
_entity_poly.type
_entity_poly.pdbx_seq_one_letter_code
_entity_poly.pdbx_strand_id
1 'polypeptide(L)'
;MMKKINFGSLHTNYKKYLFGIFNLPFVYNLGLIFLIIFLIKQWIKEGRNIIKTNYSKLLLFITISFIVSSILAENSLDSWLGLPNFLPFFALFLAVQSLITHSKQLILSAFLFSCTSIFIVIIGLGQLFLDWQIAGVFRSIIGWRVILNGYPPQRMSAIFIHANLLTLFLCTSLTFSLGLLITNQPRFKFKINDKNKIKQKIFNSINKYKNIRYFLISTIIFDLVGIYFTNSRVGWFITIFVLISFSVYFNWYKIIQLIGFIGVIIGWASFGNLPGQSIMRQIVPASIWLRLSDQMFPDRPLETLRITQWQFAGEMMGDRPLFGWGLRNFDYLYQRTHDIYIGHPHNIFLMLGAETGFIGLILICIFVALIMGKTIQSLTIIKRKTTDSIIIFTYLISFGNYILFNLSDSSIFDLRLNLIGWIILGSMAGINNVIHGNYNLRSPGEFAQDDDD
;
A
#
# COMPACT_ATOMS: atom_id res chain seq x y z
N MET A 1 -21.52 -21.77 6.71
CA MET A 1 -21.83 -21.22 8.05
C MET A 1 -20.53 -21.03 8.87
N MET A 2 -19.84 -19.88 8.75
CA MET A 2 -18.50 -19.71 9.35
C MET A 2 -18.52 -19.39 10.86
N LYS A 3 -17.71 -20.12 11.64
CA LYS A 3 -17.47 -19.88 13.08
C LYS A 3 -16.89 -18.47 13.35
N LYS A 4 -17.45 -17.82 14.38
CA LYS A 4 -17.10 -16.50 14.93
C LYS A 4 -15.59 -16.36 15.22
N ILE A 5 -14.99 -15.18 15.02
CA ILE A 5 -13.57 -14.91 15.36
C ILE A 5 -13.46 -14.61 16.86
N ASN A 6 -12.72 -15.44 17.61
CA ASN A 6 -12.40 -15.20 19.02
C ASN A 6 -10.92 -14.80 19.17
N PHE A 7 -10.65 -13.59 19.68
CA PHE A 7 -9.29 -13.09 19.87
C PHE A 7 -8.49 -13.87 20.93
N GLY A 8 -9.18 -14.44 21.92
CA GLY A 8 -8.54 -15.25 22.96
C GLY A 8 -7.80 -16.46 22.38
N SER A 9 -8.37 -17.08 21.35
CA SER A 9 -7.83 -18.27 20.68
C SER A 9 -6.84 -18.00 19.54
N LEU A 10 -6.49 -16.73 19.28
CA LEU A 10 -5.51 -16.42 18.24
C LEU A 10 -4.10 -16.84 18.67
N HIS A 11 -3.35 -17.44 17.74
CA HIS A 11 -1.95 -17.81 17.94
C HIS A 11 -1.11 -16.60 18.36
N THR A 12 -0.19 -16.80 19.31
CA THR A 12 0.58 -15.72 19.93
C THR A 12 1.39 -14.88 18.93
N ASN A 13 1.92 -15.48 17.87
CA ASN A 13 2.63 -14.73 16.82
C ASN A 13 1.70 -13.85 16.00
N TYR A 14 0.47 -14.30 15.72
CA TYR A 14 -0.51 -13.52 14.97
C TYR A 14 -0.98 -12.30 15.77
N LYS A 15 -1.13 -12.43 17.10
CA LYS A 15 -1.40 -11.28 17.98
C LYS A 15 -0.31 -10.20 17.89
N LYS A 16 0.97 -10.59 17.87
CA LYS A 16 2.10 -9.64 17.74
C LYS A 16 2.09 -8.94 16.39
N TYR A 17 1.88 -9.71 15.32
CA TYR A 17 1.73 -9.17 13.96
C TYR A 17 0.58 -8.14 13.88
N LEU A 18 -0.60 -8.47 14.44
CA LEU A 18 -1.74 -7.56 14.46
C LEU A 18 -1.48 -6.30 15.28
N PHE A 19 -0.83 -6.43 16.42
CA PHE A 19 -0.44 -5.27 17.24
C PHE A 19 0.58 -4.40 16.49
N GLY A 20 1.51 -5.02 15.77
CA GLY A 20 2.45 -4.35 14.88
C GLY A 20 1.73 -3.52 13.82
N ILE A 21 0.82 -4.14 13.05
CA ILE A 21 0.04 -3.46 12.00
C ILE A 21 -0.81 -2.32 12.54
N PHE A 22 -1.49 -2.53 13.67
CA PHE A 22 -2.34 -1.50 14.25
C PHE A 22 -1.53 -0.28 14.72
N ASN A 23 -0.34 -0.49 15.28
CA ASN A 23 0.45 0.63 15.79
C ASN A 23 1.35 1.27 14.73
N LEU A 24 1.76 0.54 13.69
CA LEU A 24 2.75 1.01 12.71
C LEU A 24 2.40 2.37 12.07
N PRO A 25 1.14 2.66 11.66
CA PRO A 25 0.80 3.95 11.10
C PRO A 25 0.86 5.08 12.13
N PHE A 26 0.46 4.81 13.38
CA PHE A 26 0.25 5.81 14.42
C PHE A 26 1.46 5.91 15.37
N VAL A 27 1.80 4.86 16.12
CA VAL A 27 3.00 4.78 16.97
C VAL A 27 4.06 3.95 16.26
N TYR A 28 4.74 4.57 15.31
CA TYR A 28 5.68 3.92 14.39
C TYR A 28 6.69 3.00 15.09
N ASN A 29 7.40 3.50 16.11
CA ASN A 29 8.43 2.75 16.84
C ASN A 29 7.85 1.49 17.51
N LEU A 30 6.67 1.62 18.11
CA LEU A 30 6.00 0.51 18.79
C LEU A 30 5.54 -0.54 17.78
N GLY A 31 4.95 -0.11 16.66
CA GLY A 31 4.58 -1.00 15.56
C GLY A 31 5.78 -1.79 15.04
N LEU A 32 6.91 -1.11 14.82
CA LEU A 32 8.14 -1.73 14.35
C LEU A 32 8.69 -2.78 15.33
N ILE A 33 8.75 -2.47 16.64
CA ILE A 33 9.20 -3.43 17.67
C ILE A 33 8.37 -4.71 17.61
N PHE A 34 7.04 -4.60 17.56
CA PHE A 34 6.18 -5.77 17.51
C PHE A 34 6.30 -6.57 16.21
N LEU A 35 6.53 -5.88 15.07
CA LEU A 35 6.81 -6.54 13.79
C LEU A 35 8.17 -7.27 13.80
N ILE A 36 9.21 -6.71 14.44
CA ILE A 36 10.50 -7.38 14.61
C ILE A 36 10.35 -8.62 15.50
N ILE A 37 9.66 -8.51 16.63
CA ILE A 37 9.42 -9.66 17.52
C ILE A 37 8.59 -10.72 16.78
N PHE A 38 7.59 -10.32 16.00
CA PHE A 38 6.84 -11.22 15.13
C PHE A 38 7.77 -11.92 14.14
N LEU A 39 8.58 -11.16 13.41
CA LEU A 39 9.51 -11.66 12.40
C LEU A 39 10.42 -12.74 12.99
N ILE A 40 11.15 -12.42 14.05
CA ILE A 40 12.08 -13.34 14.72
C ILE A 40 11.35 -14.61 15.16
N LYS A 41 10.22 -14.49 15.86
CA LYS A 41 9.49 -15.66 16.37
C LYS A 41 8.89 -16.51 15.26
N GLN A 42 8.50 -15.89 14.15
CA GLN A 42 7.95 -16.63 13.01
C GLN A 42 9.05 -17.37 12.24
N TRP A 43 10.22 -16.77 12.07
CA TRP A 43 11.40 -17.44 11.49
C TRP A 43 11.92 -18.58 12.38
N ILE A 44 11.94 -18.43 13.70
CA ILE A 44 12.30 -19.53 14.62
C ILE A 44 11.31 -20.70 14.47
N LYS A 45 10.00 -20.39 14.38
CA LYS A 45 8.95 -21.41 14.31
C LYS A 45 8.89 -22.13 12.96
N GLU A 46 8.90 -21.37 11.87
CA GLU A 46 8.60 -21.86 10.51
C GLU A 46 9.81 -21.78 9.56
N GLY A 47 11.01 -21.47 10.05
CA GLY A 47 12.19 -21.21 9.20
C GLY A 47 12.52 -22.32 8.21
N ARG A 48 12.39 -23.59 8.63
CA ARG A 48 12.59 -24.75 7.74
C ARG A 48 11.58 -24.78 6.58
N ASN A 49 10.33 -24.44 6.85
CA ASN A 49 9.28 -24.38 5.84
C ASN A 49 9.48 -23.17 4.93
N ILE A 50 9.82 -22.02 5.52
CA ILE A 50 10.11 -20.77 4.81
C ILE A 50 11.21 -20.99 3.77
N ILE A 51 12.37 -21.53 4.16
CA ILE A 51 13.54 -21.69 3.26
C ILE A 51 13.22 -22.59 2.07
N LYS A 52 12.33 -23.58 2.23
CA LYS A 52 11.97 -24.52 1.16
C LYS A 52 11.05 -23.93 0.08
N THR A 53 10.42 -22.78 0.32
CA THR A 53 9.47 -22.22 -0.65
C THR A 53 10.15 -21.73 -1.92
N ASN A 54 9.44 -21.79 -3.06
CA ASN A 54 9.95 -21.23 -4.32
C ASN A 54 10.15 -19.71 -4.25
N TYR A 55 9.36 -19.00 -3.44
CA TYR A 55 9.56 -17.57 -3.22
C TYR A 55 10.88 -17.28 -2.52
N SER A 56 11.29 -18.08 -1.53
CA SER A 56 12.61 -17.93 -0.89
C SER A 56 13.76 -18.09 -1.88
N LYS A 57 13.67 -19.07 -2.78
CA LYS A 57 14.68 -19.26 -3.84
C LYS A 57 14.75 -18.05 -4.77
N LEU A 58 13.60 -17.54 -5.22
CA LEU A 58 13.57 -16.37 -6.10
C LEU A 58 14.09 -15.10 -5.40
N LEU A 59 13.73 -14.87 -4.13
CA LEU A 59 14.25 -13.77 -3.33
C LEU A 59 15.76 -13.90 -3.06
N LEU A 60 16.29 -15.12 -2.96
CA LEU A 60 17.74 -15.35 -2.89
C LEU A 60 18.43 -14.93 -4.18
N PHE A 61 17.90 -15.29 -5.35
CA PHE A 61 18.44 -14.83 -6.64
C PHE A 61 18.40 -13.30 -6.78
N ILE A 62 17.30 -12.67 -6.37
CA ILE A 62 17.19 -11.20 -6.34
C ILE A 62 18.26 -10.61 -5.41
N THR A 63 18.43 -11.19 -4.22
CA THR A 63 19.43 -10.74 -3.23
C THR A 63 20.85 -10.83 -3.80
N ILE A 64 21.19 -11.94 -4.45
CA ILE A 64 22.49 -12.13 -5.11
C ILE A 64 22.68 -11.08 -6.22
N SER A 65 21.66 -10.85 -7.05
CA SER A 65 21.72 -9.83 -8.10
C SER A 65 21.97 -8.42 -7.53
N PHE A 66 21.32 -8.07 -6.42
CA PHE A 66 21.52 -6.78 -5.76
C PHE A 66 22.90 -6.65 -5.13
N ILE A 67 23.43 -7.73 -4.55
CA ILE A 67 24.79 -7.77 -4.02
C ILE A 67 25.81 -7.56 -5.16
N VAL A 68 25.65 -8.25 -6.29
CA VAL A 68 26.52 -8.08 -7.46
C VAL A 68 26.45 -6.64 -7.97
N SER A 69 25.25 -6.08 -8.09
CA SER A 69 25.04 -4.67 -8.44
C SER A 69 25.77 -3.72 -7.48
N SER A 70 25.69 -3.94 -6.16
CA SER A 70 26.41 -3.12 -5.17
C SER A 70 27.93 -3.26 -5.21
N ILE A 71 28.45 -4.45 -5.58
CA ILE A 71 29.90 -4.65 -5.78
C ILE A 71 30.39 -3.88 -7.01
N LEU A 72 29.60 -3.87 -8.08
CA LEU A 72 29.92 -3.22 -9.36
C LEU A 72 29.51 -1.73 -9.42
N ALA A 73 29.02 -1.18 -8.31
CA ALA A 73 28.50 0.16 -8.23
C ALA A 73 29.58 1.23 -8.40
N GLU A 74 29.19 2.39 -8.95
CA GLU A 74 30.09 3.56 -9.08
C GLU A 74 30.53 4.08 -7.71
N ASN A 75 29.56 4.27 -6.80
CA ASN A 75 29.79 4.49 -5.39
C ASN A 75 29.33 3.24 -4.62
N SER A 76 30.26 2.31 -4.43
CA SER A 76 30.00 1.02 -3.78
C SER A 76 29.65 1.16 -2.30
N LEU A 77 30.29 2.09 -1.58
CA LEU A 77 30.01 2.31 -0.15
C LEU A 77 28.55 2.68 0.09
N ASP A 78 28.02 3.66 -0.66
CA ASP A 78 26.62 4.03 -0.54
C ASP A 78 25.67 2.95 -1.08
N SER A 79 26.13 2.16 -2.05
CA SER A 79 25.30 1.09 -2.59
C SER A 79 24.95 0.00 -1.60
N TRP A 80 25.90 -0.40 -0.74
CA TRP A 80 25.64 -1.35 0.33
C TRP A 80 24.54 -0.87 1.29
N LEU A 81 24.45 0.44 1.52
CA LEU A 81 23.40 1.05 2.35
C LEU A 81 22.01 1.04 1.68
N GLY A 82 21.92 0.68 0.40
CA GLY A 82 20.67 0.47 -0.32
C GLY A 82 20.02 -0.89 -0.02
N LEU A 83 20.80 -1.94 0.25
CA LEU A 83 20.28 -3.29 0.52
C LEU A 83 19.28 -3.36 1.69
N PRO A 84 19.46 -2.64 2.80
CA PRO A 84 18.48 -2.60 3.89
C PRO A 84 17.09 -2.11 3.48
N ASN A 85 16.92 -1.42 2.34
CA ASN A 85 15.60 -1.06 1.81
C ASN A 85 14.83 -2.24 1.21
N PHE A 86 15.46 -3.42 1.12
CA PHE A 86 14.89 -4.64 0.54
C PHE A 86 15.03 -5.88 1.42
N LEU A 87 16.25 -6.23 1.87
CA LEU A 87 16.50 -7.55 2.47
C LEU A 87 15.69 -7.85 3.75
N PRO A 88 15.56 -6.91 4.72
CA PRO A 88 14.70 -7.12 5.88
C PRO A 88 13.24 -7.34 5.49
N PHE A 89 12.79 -6.74 4.40
CA PHE A 89 11.42 -6.84 3.90
C PHE A 89 11.16 -8.14 3.14
N PHE A 90 12.17 -8.70 2.47
CA PHE A 90 12.11 -10.06 1.92
C PHE A 90 11.89 -11.07 3.06
N ALA A 91 12.61 -10.90 4.16
CA ALA A 91 12.43 -11.74 5.34
C ALA A 91 11.03 -11.58 5.96
N LEU A 92 10.52 -10.34 6.00
CA LEU A 92 9.16 -10.05 6.46
C LEU A 92 8.09 -10.68 5.57
N PHE A 93 8.22 -10.54 4.25
CA PHE A 93 7.33 -11.13 3.28
C PHE A 93 7.17 -12.64 3.51
N LEU A 94 8.30 -13.36 3.64
CA LEU A 94 8.32 -14.80 3.87
C LEU A 94 7.67 -15.20 5.21
N ALA A 95 7.93 -14.42 6.27
CA ALA A 95 7.29 -14.64 7.56
C ALA A 95 5.77 -14.43 7.49
N VAL A 96 5.31 -13.35 6.85
CA VAL A 96 3.87 -13.06 6.68
C VAL A 96 3.19 -14.13 5.82
N GLN A 97 3.83 -14.55 4.72
CA GLN A 97 3.35 -15.63 3.88
C GLN A 97 3.10 -16.93 4.67
N SER A 98 4.00 -17.29 5.59
CA SER A 98 3.81 -18.48 6.45
C SER A 98 2.74 -18.30 7.52
N LEU A 99 2.40 -17.06 7.88
CA LEU A 99 1.43 -16.75 8.95
C LEU A 99 -0.01 -16.70 8.42
N ILE A 100 -0.20 -16.09 7.26
CA ILE A 100 -1.52 -15.80 6.68
C ILE A 100 -1.96 -16.97 5.81
N THR A 101 -2.89 -17.76 6.34
CA THR A 101 -3.41 -18.98 5.72
C THR A 101 -4.93 -18.96 5.55
N HIS A 102 -5.63 -17.99 6.14
CA HIS A 102 -7.09 -17.91 6.13
C HIS A 102 -7.58 -16.49 5.85
N SER A 103 -8.68 -16.36 5.10
CA SER A 103 -9.33 -15.08 4.79
C SER A 103 -9.73 -14.28 6.03
N LYS A 104 -10.07 -14.95 7.14
CA LYS A 104 -10.35 -14.27 8.42
C LYS A 104 -9.17 -13.47 8.94
N GLN A 105 -7.95 -13.94 8.67
CA GLN A 105 -6.75 -13.20 9.06
C GLN A 105 -6.59 -11.94 8.22
N LEU A 106 -6.87 -12.03 6.91
CA LEU A 106 -6.89 -10.87 6.00
C LEU A 106 -7.90 -9.81 6.44
N ILE A 107 -9.13 -10.23 6.77
CA ILE A 107 -10.21 -9.36 7.24
C ILE A 107 -9.78 -8.61 8.49
N LEU A 108 -9.19 -9.31 9.46
CA LEU A 108 -8.80 -8.71 10.71
C LEU A 108 -7.60 -7.76 10.56
N SER A 109 -6.61 -8.15 9.76
CA SER A 109 -5.47 -7.28 9.42
C SER A 109 -5.93 -5.99 8.73
N ALA A 110 -6.82 -6.10 7.75
CA ALA A 110 -7.37 -4.95 7.03
C ALA A 110 -8.15 -4.03 7.97
N PHE A 111 -8.99 -4.60 8.85
CA PHE A 111 -9.79 -3.81 9.78
C PHE A 111 -8.90 -3.02 10.75
N LEU A 112 -7.91 -3.67 11.36
CA LEU A 112 -7.00 -3.00 12.29
C LEU A 112 -6.15 -1.93 11.61
N PHE A 113 -5.74 -2.15 10.36
CA PHE A 113 -5.06 -1.13 9.57
C PHE A 113 -5.96 0.11 9.37
N SER A 114 -7.17 -0.09 8.85
CA SER A 114 -8.14 0.97 8.57
C SER A 114 -8.57 1.76 9.82
N CYS A 115 -8.53 1.15 11.01
CA CYS A 115 -8.88 1.85 12.24
C CYS A 115 -7.99 3.08 12.54
N THR A 116 -6.77 3.11 12.00
CA THR A 116 -5.80 4.17 12.30
C THR A 116 -5.99 5.42 11.44
N SER A 117 -6.63 5.29 10.27
CA SER A 117 -6.60 6.38 9.28
C SER A 117 -7.42 7.59 9.71
N ILE A 118 -8.58 7.38 10.36
CA ILE A 118 -9.43 8.47 10.87
C ILE A 118 -8.66 9.39 11.81
N PHE A 119 -7.84 8.84 12.71
CA PHE A 119 -7.03 9.61 13.65
C PHE A 119 -5.93 10.39 12.93
N ILE A 120 -5.30 9.77 11.92
CA ILE A 120 -4.27 10.42 11.10
C ILE A 120 -4.86 11.59 10.30
N VAL A 121 -6.06 11.43 9.74
CA VAL A 121 -6.77 12.51 9.05
C VAL A 121 -7.14 13.62 10.01
N ILE A 122 -7.63 13.32 11.22
CA ILE A 122 -7.91 14.34 12.24
C ILE A 122 -6.65 15.16 12.56
N ILE A 123 -5.50 14.50 12.74
CA ILE A 123 -4.21 15.18 12.94
C ILE A 123 -3.87 16.05 11.73
N GLY A 124 -4.07 15.55 10.51
CA GLY A 124 -3.84 16.29 9.28
C GLY A 124 -4.78 17.50 9.08
N LEU A 125 -6.03 17.41 9.53
CA LEU A 125 -6.95 18.55 9.52
C LEU A 125 -6.53 19.59 10.56
N GLY A 126 -6.14 19.16 11.77
CA GLY A 126 -5.57 20.07 12.76
C GLY A 126 -4.27 20.73 12.27
N GLN A 127 -3.45 19.99 11.52
CA GLN A 127 -2.23 20.50 10.87
C GLN A 127 -2.51 21.64 9.88
N LEU A 128 -3.63 21.58 9.15
CA LEU A 128 -3.97 22.57 8.12
C LEU A 128 -4.82 23.74 8.65
N PHE A 129 -5.68 23.50 9.63
CA PHE A 129 -6.72 24.46 10.02
C PHE A 129 -6.61 24.96 11.46
N LEU A 130 -5.85 24.27 12.32
CA LEU A 130 -5.74 24.59 13.75
C LEU A 130 -4.29 24.83 14.17
N ASP A 131 -3.39 25.05 13.21
CA ASP A 131 -1.96 25.24 13.42
C ASP A 131 -1.30 24.17 14.29
N TRP A 132 -1.82 22.93 14.25
CA TRP A 132 -1.23 21.83 15.01
C TRP A 132 0.17 21.53 14.48
N GLN A 133 1.14 21.69 15.39
CA GLN A 133 2.52 21.31 15.19
C GLN A 133 2.95 20.41 16.35
N ILE A 134 3.64 19.32 16.02
CA ILE A 134 4.10 18.35 17.02
C ILE A 134 5.60 18.20 16.84
N ALA A 135 6.33 18.70 17.83
CA ALA A 135 7.78 18.70 17.91
C ALA A 135 8.24 18.20 19.30
N GLY A 136 9.56 18.03 19.47
CA GLY A 136 10.16 17.70 20.78
C GLY A 136 9.88 16.26 21.23
N VAL A 137 9.53 16.08 22.52
CA VAL A 137 9.44 14.77 23.19
C VAL A 137 8.46 13.81 22.52
N PHE A 138 7.33 14.32 22.01
CA PHE A 138 6.37 13.51 21.24
C PHE A 138 6.97 12.94 19.95
N ARG A 139 7.89 13.67 19.30
CA ARG A 139 8.65 13.17 18.15
C ARG A 139 9.61 12.06 18.55
N SER A 140 10.31 12.21 19.67
CA SER A 140 11.31 11.23 20.11
C SER A 140 10.68 9.92 20.62
N ILE A 141 9.54 9.99 21.31
CA ILE A 141 8.90 8.82 21.92
C ILE A 141 7.93 8.13 20.95
N ILE A 142 7.01 8.90 20.34
CA ILE A 142 5.92 8.36 19.51
C ILE A 142 6.33 8.31 18.02
N GLY A 143 7.33 9.09 17.62
CA GLY A 143 7.77 9.21 16.22
C GLY A 143 6.97 10.22 15.41
N TRP A 144 6.13 11.04 16.06
CA TRP A 144 5.29 12.02 15.36
C TRP A 144 6.07 13.25 14.93
N ARG A 145 5.97 13.59 13.65
CA ARG A 145 6.42 14.87 13.13
C ARG A 145 5.28 15.49 12.35
N VAL A 146 4.58 16.43 12.97
CA VAL A 146 3.54 17.23 12.32
C VAL A 146 4.14 18.59 12.02
N ILE A 147 4.36 18.86 10.74
CA ILE A 147 4.94 20.12 10.25
C ILE A 147 3.79 21.09 10.00
N LEU A 148 3.87 22.32 10.53
CA LEU A 148 2.87 23.36 10.30
C LEU A 148 2.60 23.54 8.80
N ASN A 149 1.33 23.66 8.40
CA ASN A 149 0.88 23.75 7.01
C ASN A 149 1.22 22.54 6.11
N GLY A 150 1.79 21.47 6.66
CA GLY A 150 2.11 20.25 5.92
C GLY A 150 3.34 20.35 5.02
N TYR A 151 3.64 19.22 4.36
CA TYR A 151 4.79 19.10 3.47
C TYR A 151 4.42 18.33 2.18
N PRO A 152 4.53 18.98 1.01
CA PRO A 152 4.90 20.38 0.77
C PRO A 152 3.90 21.37 1.41
N PRO A 153 4.25 22.66 1.56
CA PRO A 153 3.37 23.65 2.19
C PRO A 153 1.96 23.64 1.59
N GLN A 154 0.95 23.82 2.45
CA GLN A 154 -0.48 23.79 2.16
C GLN A 154 -1.03 22.42 1.74
N ARG A 155 -0.24 21.35 1.83
CA ARG A 155 -0.68 19.98 1.50
C ARG A 155 -0.61 19.13 2.75
N MET A 156 -1.72 18.46 3.07
CA MET A 156 -1.81 17.60 4.25
C MET A 156 -0.77 16.49 4.17
N SER A 157 0.15 16.45 5.15
CA SER A 157 1.12 15.37 5.32
C SER A 157 0.92 14.62 6.65
N ALA A 158 0.15 15.19 7.58
CA ALA A 158 -0.10 14.68 8.92
C ALA A 158 1.22 14.26 9.60
N ILE A 159 1.32 12.98 9.98
CA ILE A 159 2.52 12.36 10.58
C ILE A 159 3.46 11.70 9.55
N PHE A 160 3.18 11.84 8.26
CA PHE A 160 4.04 11.39 7.18
C PHE A 160 5.02 12.48 6.76
N ILE A 161 6.18 12.05 6.27
CA ILE A 161 7.24 12.97 5.84
C ILE A 161 6.83 13.78 4.60
N HIS A 162 5.84 13.32 3.83
CA HIS A 162 5.37 13.98 2.61
C HIS A 162 3.91 13.63 2.31
N ALA A 163 3.16 14.55 1.71
CA ALA A 163 1.75 14.41 1.37
C ALA A 163 1.46 13.22 0.45
N ASN A 164 2.34 12.91 -0.52
CA ASN A 164 2.17 11.74 -1.40
C ASN A 164 2.17 10.42 -0.61
N LEU A 165 3.00 10.30 0.43
CA LEU A 165 3.09 9.09 1.25
C LEU A 165 1.84 8.92 2.12
N LEU A 166 1.37 10.01 2.73
CA LEU A 166 0.06 10.01 3.39
C LEU A 166 -1.04 9.55 2.42
N THR A 167 -0.98 9.99 1.18
CA THR A 167 -1.98 9.63 0.18
C THR A 167 -2.00 8.12 -0.11
N LEU A 168 -0.82 7.48 -0.26
CA LEU A 168 -0.75 6.03 -0.46
C LEU A 168 -1.34 5.28 0.75
N PHE A 169 -1.02 5.73 1.96
CA PHE A 169 -1.61 5.19 3.18
C PHE A 169 -3.15 5.31 3.18
N LEU A 170 -3.70 6.49 2.87
CA LEU A 170 -5.15 6.72 2.84
C LEU A 170 -5.84 5.93 1.71
N CYS A 171 -5.24 5.81 0.53
CA CYS A 171 -5.79 4.98 -0.55
C CYS A 171 -5.82 3.50 -0.17
N THR A 172 -4.79 3.02 0.53
CA THR A 172 -4.73 1.66 1.08
C THR A 172 -5.84 1.44 2.11
N SER A 173 -6.00 2.38 3.06
CA SER A 173 -7.06 2.35 4.06
C SER A 173 -8.46 2.40 3.43
N LEU A 174 -8.65 3.26 2.42
CA LEU A 174 -9.90 3.38 1.66
C LEU A 174 -10.27 2.05 1.00
N THR A 175 -9.29 1.40 0.35
CA THR A 175 -9.48 0.11 -0.31
C THR A 175 -9.90 -0.96 0.69
N PHE A 176 -9.21 -1.05 1.83
CA PHE A 176 -9.55 -1.96 2.91
C PHE A 176 -10.93 -1.66 3.51
N SER A 177 -11.24 -0.41 3.81
CA SER A 177 -12.52 -0.01 4.39
C SER A 177 -13.68 -0.30 3.44
N LEU A 178 -13.52 -0.04 2.15
CA LEU A 178 -14.52 -0.35 1.12
C LEU A 178 -14.73 -1.86 0.99
N GLY A 179 -13.64 -2.63 0.88
CA GLY A 179 -13.71 -4.09 0.84
C GLY A 179 -14.38 -4.69 2.08
N LEU A 180 -14.04 -4.19 3.28
CA LEU A 180 -14.65 -4.61 4.54
C LEU A 180 -16.12 -4.20 4.66
N LEU A 181 -16.51 -3.05 4.12
CA LEU A 181 -17.90 -2.61 4.12
C LEU A 181 -18.77 -3.49 3.22
N ILE A 182 -18.23 -3.89 2.06
CA ILE A 182 -18.92 -4.75 1.09
C ILE A 182 -18.95 -6.21 1.55
N THR A 183 -17.93 -6.67 2.27
CA THR A 183 -18.07 -7.96 2.97
C THR A 183 -19.21 -7.84 3.98
N ASN A 184 -20.25 -8.67 3.84
CA ASN A 184 -21.38 -8.75 4.79
C ASN A 184 -20.97 -9.25 6.20
N GLN A 185 -19.69 -9.15 6.54
CA GLN A 185 -18.98 -9.73 7.67
C GLN A 185 -17.87 -8.76 8.11
N PRO A 186 -18.23 -7.75 8.90
CA PRO A 186 -17.50 -7.71 10.16
C PRO A 186 -18.44 -8.08 11.31
N ARG A 187 -18.80 -9.36 11.39
CA ARG A 187 -19.28 -9.92 12.67
C ARG A 187 -18.07 -10.22 13.56
N PHE A 188 -17.31 -9.19 13.92
CA PHE A 188 -16.27 -9.31 14.94
C PHE A 188 -16.94 -9.43 16.31
N LYS A 189 -17.26 -10.65 16.75
CA LYS A 189 -17.57 -10.88 18.17
C LYS A 189 -16.26 -11.02 18.93
N PHE A 190 -15.65 -9.89 19.24
CA PHE A 190 -14.60 -9.90 20.24
C PHE A 190 -15.26 -10.32 21.58
N LYS A 191 -14.88 -11.48 22.12
CA LYS A 191 -15.20 -11.85 23.50
C LYS A 191 -14.01 -11.45 24.35
N ILE A 192 -14.14 -10.40 25.14
CA ILE A 192 -13.25 -10.21 26.29
C ILE A 192 -13.85 -11.06 27.41
N ASN A 193 -13.04 -11.98 27.94
CA ASN A 193 -13.38 -12.75 29.13
C ASN A 193 -13.12 -11.87 30.37
N ASP A 194 -13.83 -10.75 30.47
CA ASP A 194 -13.75 -9.83 31.60
C ASP A 194 -14.87 -10.19 32.59
N LYS A 195 -14.54 -10.32 33.88
CA LYS A 195 -15.54 -10.52 34.94
C LYS A 195 -16.42 -9.27 35.11
N ASN A 196 -15.99 -8.12 34.58
CA ASN A 196 -16.66 -6.85 34.75
C ASN A 196 -17.81 -6.66 33.74
N LYS A 197 -19.06 -6.88 34.19
CA LYS A 197 -20.28 -6.84 33.36
C LYS A 197 -20.47 -5.52 32.59
N ILE A 198 -20.03 -4.38 33.15
CA ILE A 198 -20.14 -3.06 32.52
C ILE A 198 -19.21 -2.95 31.31
N LYS A 199 -17.93 -3.32 31.46
CA LYS A 199 -16.96 -3.35 30.34
C LYS A 199 -17.43 -4.28 29.24
N GLN A 200 -17.98 -5.43 29.60
CA GLN A 200 -18.51 -6.38 28.64
C GLN A 200 -19.74 -5.84 27.88
N LYS A 201 -20.62 -5.08 28.53
CA LYS A 201 -21.79 -4.43 27.90
C LYS A 201 -21.37 -3.33 26.92
N ILE A 202 -20.44 -2.45 27.32
CA ILE A 202 -19.89 -1.38 26.45
C ILE A 202 -19.24 -1.99 25.21
N PHE A 203 -18.40 -2.99 25.43
CA PHE A 203 -17.68 -3.67 24.35
C PHE A 203 -18.60 -4.43 23.38
N ASN A 204 -19.64 -5.09 23.91
CA ASN A 204 -20.68 -5.72 23.09
C ASN A 204 -21.50 -4.68 22.30
N SER A 205 -21.67 -3.47 22.83
CA SER A 205 -22.34 -2.37 22.12
C SER A 205 -21.49 -1.87 20.95
N ILE A 206 -20.20 -1.61 21.18
CA ILE A 206 -19.25 -1.17 20.14
C ILE A 206 -19.16 -2.21 19.01
N ASN A 207 -19.15 -3.49 19.36
CA ASN A 207 -19.08 -4.60 18.39
C ASN A 207 -20.40 -4.93 17.69
N LYS A 208 -21.46 -4.13 17.86
CA LYS A 208 -22.66 -4.27 17.04
C LYS A 208 -22.29 -4.01 15.58
N TYR A 209 -22.77 -4.89 14.70
CA TYR A 209 -22.53 -4.83 13.27
C TYR A 209 -22.82 -3.44 12.65
N LYS A 210 -23.91 -2.80 13.08
CA LYS A 210 -24.26 -1.44 12.64
C LYS A 210 -23.18 -0.42 12.98
N ASN A 211 -22.58 -0.50 14.16
CA ASN A 211 -21.55 0.43 14.62
C ASN A 211 -20.25 0.26 13.83
N ILE A 212 -19.86 -0.98 13.51
CA ILE A 212 -18.70 -1.23 12.67
C ILE A 212 -18.94 -0.71 11.24
N ARG A 213 -20.14 -0.87 10.68
CA ARG A 213 -20.50 -0.28 9.38
C ARG A 213 -20.41 1.25 9.41
N TYR A 214 -20.97 1.90 10.42
CA TYR A 214 -20.87 3.36 10.56
C TYR A 214 -19.43 3.83 10.72
N PHE A 215 -18.62 3.09 11.48
CA PHE A 215 -17.20 3.36 11.59
C PHE A 215 -16.50 3.27 10.23
N LEU A 216 -16.70 2.19 9.47
CA LEU A 216 -16.09 2.03 8.14
C LEU A 216 -16.56 3.12 7.15
N ILE A 217 -17.83 3.51 7.18
CA ILE A 217 -18.35 4.62 6.37
C ILE A 217 -17.66 5.93 6.76
N SER A 218 -17.53 6.19 8.07
CA SER A 218 -16.78 7.35 8.57
C SER A 218 -15.33 7.31 8.12
N THR A 219 -14.65 6.16 8.22
CA THR A 219 -13.28 5.98 7.75
C THR A 219 -13.16 6.29 6.27
N ILE A 220 -14.06 5.80 5.42
CA ILE A 220 -14.09 6.10 3.98
C ILE A 220 -14.22 7.60 3.72
N ILE A 221 -15.13 8.28 4.43
CA ILE A 221 -15.34 9.72 4.29
C ILE A 221 -14.08 10.48 4.69
N PHE A 222 -13.49 10.16 5.84
CA PHE A 222 -12.25 10.80 6.31
C PHE A 222 -11.08 10.52 5.36
N ASP A 223 -10.93 9.30 4.85
CA ASP A 223 -9.90 8.96 3.88
C ASP A 223 -10.06 9.80 2.60
N LEU A 224 -11.28 9.95 2.07
CA LEU A 224 -11.56 10.79 0.90
C LEU A 224 -11.25 12.28 1.15
N VAL A 225 -11.66 12.81 2.31
CA VAL A 225 -11.35 14.18 2.73
C VAL A 225 -9.83 14.37 2.85
N GLY A 226 -9.13 13.41 3.45
CA GLY A 226 -7.69 13.46 3.58
C GLY A 226 -6.96 13.39 2.24
N ILE A 227 -7.40 12.50 1.34
CA ILE A 227 -6.87 12.39 -0.03
C ILE A 227 -7.07 13.71 -0.79
N TYR A 228 -8.22 14.37 -0.65
CA TYR A 228 -8.44 15.70 -1.21
C TYR A 228 -7.39 16.71 -0.70
N PHE A 229 -7.21 16.82 0.62
CA PHE A 229 -6.27 17.78 1.22
C PHE A 229 -4.79 17.43 1.05
N THR A 230 -4.44 16.20 0.68
CA THR A 230 -3.05 15.88 0.27
C THR A 230 -2.67 16.56 -1.05
N ASN A 231 -3.65 17.01 -1.85
CA ASN A 231 -3.47 17.60 -3.17
C ASN A 231 -2.51 16.80 -4.07
N SER A 232 -2.61 15.47 -4.00
CA SER A 232 -1.77 14.52 -4.72
C SER A 232 -2.49 13.96 -5.94
N ARG A 233 -2.00 14.31 -7.14
CA ARG A 233 -2.55 13.81 -8.43
C ARG A 233 -2.57 12.27 -8.47
N VAL A 234 -1.49 11.65 -8.03
CA VAL A 234 -1.35 10.18 -7.96
C VAL A 234 -2.43 9.58 -7.06
N GLY A 235 -2.76 10.25 -5.95
CA GLY A 235 -3.84 9.82 -5.06
C GLY A 235 -5.22 9.82 -5.67
N TRP A 236 -5.53 10.86 -6.43
CA TRP A 236 -6.81 10.96 -7.12
C TRP A 236 -6.95 9.83 -8.16
N PHE A 237 -5.89 9.56 -8.93
CA PHE A 237 -5.87 8.45 -9.87
C PHE A 237 -6.01 7.08 -9.19
N ILE A 238 -5.30 6.85 -8.08
CA ILE A 238 -5.45 5.60 -7.30
C ILE A 238 -6.86 5.47 -6.74
N THR A 239 -7.47 6.56 -6.25
CA THR A 239 -8.85 6.55 -5.75
C THR A 239 -9.83 6.16 -6.86
N ILE A 240 -9.68 6.73 -8.05
CA ILE A 240 -10.47 6.36 -9.23
C ILE A 240 -10.25 4.89 -9.59
N PHE A 241 -9.01 4.41 -9.59
CA PHE A 241 -8.68 3.00 -9.83
C PHE A 241 -9.38 2.06 -8.84
N VAL A 242 -9.39 2.40 -7.54
CA VAL A 242 -10.09 1.62 -6.51
C VAL A 242 -11.60 1.58 -6.81
N LEU A 243 -12.22 2.72 -7.07
CA LEU A 243 -13.66 2.81 -7.34
C LEU A 243 -14.05 2.05 -8.62
N ILE A 244 -13.27 2.17 -9.70
CA ILE A 244 -13.49 1.43 -10.95
C ILE A 244 -13.31 -0.07 -10.71
N SER A 245 -12.25 -0.48 -10.01
CA SER A 245 -11.96 -1.89 -9.75
C SER A 245 -13.11 -2.58 -9.01
N PHE A 246 -13.60 -1.97 -7.93
CA PHE A 246 -14.76 -2.49 -7.21
C PHE A 246 -16.03 -2.44 -8.06
N SER A 247 -16.25 -1.37 -8.82
CA SER A 247 -17.43 -1.25 -9.68
C SER A 247 -17.46 -2.32 -10.77
N VAL A 248 -16.33 -2.61 -11.42
CA VAL A 248 -16.20 -3.71 -12.39
C VAL A 248 -16.42 -5.05 -11.72
N TYR A 249 -15.78 -5.30 -10.57
CA TYR A 249 -15.92 -6.57 -9.85
C TYR A 249 -17.36 -6.86 -9.42
N PHE A 250 -18.16 -5.82 -9.12
CA PHE A 250 -19.57 -5.96 -8.73
C PHE A 250 -20.59 -5.69 -9.84
N ASN A 251 -20.13 -5.33 -11.05
CA ASN A 251 -20.96 -4.92 -12.20
C ASN A 251 -21.79 -3.64 -11.96
N TRP A 252 -21.25 -2.67 -11.21
CA TRP A 252 -21.87 -1.37 -10.95
C TRP A 252 -21.64 -0.37 -12.10
N TYR A 253 -22.11 -0.70 -13.31
CA TYR A 253 -21.83 0.07 -14.53
C TYR A 253 -22.28 1.54 -14.45
N LYS A 254 -23.35 1.85 -13.69
CA LYS A 254 -23.79 3.25 -13.46
C LYS A 254 -22.74 4.09 -12.74
N ILE A 255 -22.00 3.50 -11.80
CA ILE A 255 -20.90 4.19 -11.10
C ILE A 255 -19.75 4.44 -12.07
N ILE A 256 -19.45 3.47 -12.94
CA ILE A 256 -18.41 3.61 -13.97
C ILE A 256 -18.77 4.75 -14.94
N GLN A 257 -20.02 4.81 -15.41
CA GLN A 257 -20.52 5.89 -16.26
C GLN A 257 -20.41 7.26 -15.57
N LEU A 258 -20.78 7.34 -14.28
CA LEU A 258 -20.68 8.57 -13.50
C LEU A 258 -19.21 9.03 -13.35
N ILE A 259 -18.30 8.12 -13.01
CA ILE A 259 -16.87 8.42 -12.91
C ILE A 259 -16.32 8.89 -14.27
N GLY A 260 -16.71 8.22 -15.36
CA GLY A 260 -16.32 8.60 -16.71
C GLY A 260 -16.82 10.00 -17.08
N PHE A 261 -18.09 10.29 -16.82
CA PHE A 261 -18.69 11.61 -17.06
C PHE A 261 -17.99 12.72 -16.29
N ILE A 262 -17.75 12.52 -14.99
CA ILE A 262 -17.00 13.48 -14.16
C ILE A 262 -15.56 13.65 -14.69
N GLY A 263 -14.91 12.56 -15.07
CA GLY A 263 -13.57 12.57 -15.64
C GLY A 263 -13.49 13.39 -16.93
N VAL A 264 -14.48 13.28 -17.81
CA VAL A 264 -14.59 14.10 -19.03
C VAL A 264 -14.73 15.57 -18.69
N ILE A 265 -15.61 15.95 -17.75
CA ILE A 265 -15.79 17.34 -17.34
C ILE A 265 -14.49 17.93 -16.77
N ILE A 266 -13.82 17.18 -15.88
CA ILE A 266 -12.55 17.62 -15.28
C ILE A 266 -11.46 17.73 -16.35
N GLY A 267 -11.37 16.75 -17.26
CA GLY A 267 -10.43 16.77 -18.38
C GLY A 267 -10.64 17.97 -19.30
N TRP A 268 -11.90 18.26 -19.64
CA TRP A 268 -12.28 19.42 -20.45
C TRP A 268 -11.86 20.74 -19.79
N ALA A 269 -12.07 20.88 -18.48
CA ALA A 269 -11.64 22.07 -17.73
C ALA A 269 -10.11 22.22 -17.66
N SER A 270 -9.38 21.10 -17.66
CA SER A 270 -7.94 21.05 -17.36
C SER A 270 -7.04 21.15 -18.60
N PHE A 271 -7.40 20.53 -19.72
CA PHE A 271 -6.45 20.33 -20.82
C PHE A 271 -6.89 21.00 -22.14
N GLY A 272 -5.90 21.46 -22.91
CA GLY A 272 -6.08 22.05 -24.23
C GLY A 272 -6.83 23.39 -24.23
N ASN A 273 -7.16 23.86 -25.43
CA ASN A 273 -8.01 25.04 -25.69
C ASN A 273 -9.33 24.59 -26.32
N LEU A 274 -10.15 23.89 -25.55
CA LEU A 274 -11.42 23.34 -26.04
C LEU A 274 -12.54 24.39 -26.02
N PRO A 275 -13.48 24.37 -26.98
CA PRO A 275 -14.67 25.22 -26.93
C PRO A 275 -15.43 25.04 -25.61
N GLY A 276 -15.93 26.13 -25.02
CA GLY A 276 -16.68 26.07 -23.76
C GLY A 276 -15.86 25.69 -22.52
N GLN A 277 -14.53 25.60 -22.60
CA GLN A 277 -13.67 25.30 -21.45
C GLN A 277 -13.85 26.32 -20.30
N SER A 278 -14.10 27.60 -20.61
CA SER A 278 -14.39 28.62 -19.61
C SER A 278 -15.63 28.29 -18.78
N ILE A 279 -16.67 27.71 -19.40
CA ILE A 279 -17.87 27.24 -18.72
C ILE A 279 -17.52 26.06 -17.81
N MET A 280 -16.75 25.09 -18.31
CA MET A 280 -16.32 23.95 -17.48
C MET A 280 -15.47 24.39 -16.28
N ARG A 281 -14.63 25.42 -16.43
CA ARG A 281 -13.84 26.01 -15.32
C ARG A 281 -14.67 26.77 -14.28
N GLN A 282 -15.93 27.13 -14.59
CA GLN A 282 -16.87 27.66 -13.60
C GLN A 282 -17.50 26.55 -12.76
N ILE A 283 -17.59 25.33 -13.30
CA ILE A 283 -18.16 24.15 -12.62
C ILE A 283 -17.09 23.41 -11.82
N VAL A 284 -15.91 23.19 -12.42
CA VAL A 284 -14.81 22.46 -11.81
C VAL A 284 -14.00 23.39 -10.90
N PRO A 285 -13.76 23.04 -9.63
CA PRO A 285 -12.95 23.85 -8.73
C PRO A 285 -11.56 24.16 -9.31
N ALA A 286 -11.13 25.41 -9.18
CA ALA A 286 -9.82 25.88 -9.66
C ALA A 286 -8.65 25.06 -9.11
N SER A 287 -8.75 24.62 -7.85
CA SER A 287 -7.77 23.74 -7.21
C SER A 287 -7.52 22.43 -7.95
N ILE A 288 -8.51 21.92 -8.70
CA ILE A 288 -8.41 20.66 -9.44
C ILE A 288 -7.82 20.92 -10.83
N TRP A 289 -8.43 21.81 -11.61
CA TRP A 289 -8.03 21.97 -13.01
C TRP A 289 -6.70 22.72 -13.17
N LEU A 290 -6.36 23.69 -12.30
CA LEU A 290 -5.04 24.33 -12.29
C LEU A 290 -3.94 23.33 -11.91
N ARG A 291 -4.25 22.35 -11.06
CA ARG A 291 -3.30 21.33 -10.60
C ARG A 291 -3.01 20.30 -11.68
N LEU A 292 -4.05 19.89 -12.42
CA LEU A 292 -3.93 18.93 -13.52
C LEU A 292 -3.27 19.55 -14.75
N SER A 293 -3.59 20.80 -15.07
CA SER A 293 -2.98 21.57 -16.17
C SER A 293 -1.54 22.03 -15.88
N ASP A 294 -1.05 21.82 -14.65
CA ASP A 294 0.25 22.26 -14.16
C ASP A 294 0.44 23.79 -14.08
N GLN A 295 -0.62 24.56 -14.34
CA GLN A 295 -0.63 26.03 -14.29
C GLN A 295 -0.40 26.62 -12.89
N MET A 296 -0.49 25.80 -11.83
CA MET A 296 -0.08 26.22 -10.48
C MET A 296 1.44 26.38 -10.31
N PHE A 297 2.26 25.80 -11.20
CA PHE A 297 3.72 25.78 -11.07
C PHE A 297 4.41 26.02 -12.42
N PRO A 298 4.21 27.20 -13.04
CA PRO A 298 4.66 27.48 -14.41
C PRO A 298 6.19 27.49 -14.57
N ASP A 299 6.93 27.96 -13.55
CA ASP A 299 8.36 28.26 -13.67
C ASP A 299 9.25 27.26 -12.93
N ARG A 300 9.00 25.96 -13.10
CA ARG A 300 9.84 24.92 -12.48
C ARG A 300 11.11 24.67 -13.29
N PRO A 301 12.30 24.60 -12.66
CA PRO A 301 13.52 24.23 -13.36
C PRO A 301 13.36 22.85 -14.03
N LEU A 302 13.88 22.73 -15.25
CA LEU A 302 13.73 21.53 -16.09
C LEU A 302 14.24 20.27 -15.37
N GLU A 303 15.34 20.41 -14.63
CA GLU A 303 16.03 19.37 -13.86
C GLU A 303 15.20 18.87 -12.67
N THR A 304 14.17 19.62 -12.26
CA THR A 304 13.23 19.19 -11.20
C THR A 304 12.02 18.45 -11.74
N LEU A 305 11.85 18.41 -13.07
CA LEU A 305 10.74 17.70 -13.70
C LEU A 305 10.99 16.20 -13.69
N ARG A 306 9.92 15.43 -13.43
CA ARG A 306 9.98 13.96 -13.44
C ARG A 306 10.39 13.41 -14.79
N ILE A 307 9.99 14.06 -15.89
CA ILE A 307 10.35 13.57 -17.23
C ILE A 307 11.86 13.58 -17.44
N THR A 308 12.56 14.63 -16.98
CA THR A 308 14.02 14.74 -17.02
C THR A 308 14.67 13.67 -16.15
N GLN A 309 14.15 13.46 -14.94
CA GLN A 309 14.62 12.40 -14.03
C GLN A 309 14.41 10.99 -14.60
N TRP A 310 13.30 10.76 -15.31
CA TRP A 310 12.98 9.49 -15.95
C TRP A 310 13.87 9.23 -17.16
N GLN A 311 14.13 10.26 -17.96
CA GLN A 311 15.08 10.19 -19.08
C GLN A 311 16.46 9.82 -18.56
N PHE A 312 16.97 10.53 -17.55
CA PHE A 312 18.26 10.24 -16.95
C PHE A 312 18.34 8.81 -16.36
N ALA A 313 17.31 8.34 -15.66
CA ALA A 313 17.27 6.96 -15.18
C ALA A 313 17.26 5.93 -16.34
N GLY A 314 16.61 6.26 -17.45
CA GLY A 314 16.63 5.47 -18.67
C GLY A 314 18.01 5.41 -19.32
N GLU A 315 18.72 6.54 -19.39
CA GLU A 315 20.10 6.64 -19.87
C GLU A 315 21.05 5.81 -19.00
N MET A 316 20.97 5.97 -17.67
CA MET A 316 21.71 5.15 -16.71
C MET A 316 21.49 3.64 -16.95
N MET A 317 20.23 3.22 -17.15
CA MET A 317 19.90 1.83 -17.44
C MET A 317 20.48 1.37 -18.79
N GLY A 318 20.55 2.27 -19.79
CA GLY A 318 21.18 2.01 -21.09
C GLY A 318 22.70 1.83 -21.00
N ASP A 319 23.37 2.63 -20.16
CA ASP A 319 24.83 2.60 -20.01
C ASP A 319 25.33 1.33 -19.30
N ARG A 320 24.58 0.84 -18.29
CA ARG A 320 24.92 -0.38 -17.53
C ARG A 320 23.73 -1.35 -17.45
N PRO A 321 23.36 -2.01 -18.57
CA PRO A 321 22.09 -2.70 -18.70
C PRO A 321 21.94 -3.97 -17.85
N LEU A 322 23.04 -4.62 -17.46
CA LEU A 322 22.95 -5.91 -16.75
C LEU A 322 22.71 -5.73 -15.25
N PHE A 323 23.62 -5.04 -14.57
CA PHE A 323 23.64 -4.89 -13.10
C PHE A 323 23.48 -3.44 -12.62
N GLY A 324 23.28 -2.49 -13.54
CA GLY A 324 23.05 -1.09 -13.21
C GLY A 324 24.27 -0.40 -12.59
N TRP A 325 23.98 0.76 -11.99
CA TRP A 325 24.99 1.63 -11.36
C TRP A 325 25.19 1.36 -9.86
N GLY A 326 24.45 0.40 -9.30
CA GLY A 326 24.36 0.15 -7.87
C GLY A 326 23.14 0.82 -7.25
N LEU A 327 22.55 0.17 -6.24
CA LEU A 327 21.55 0.82 -5.36
C LEU A 327 22.06 2.16 -4.83
N ARG A 328 21.17 3.13 -4.61
CA ARG A 328 21.51 4.48 -4.10
C ARG A 328 22.58 5.25 -4.90
N ASN A 329 22.70 4.99 -6.20
CA ASN A 329 23.61 5.74 -7.06
C ASN A 329 22.88 6.73 -7.97
N PHE A 330 21.54 6.68 -8.06
CA PHE A 330 20.79 7.65 -8.86
C PHE A 330 21.03 9.09 -8.41
N ASP A 331 20.87 9.39 -7.13
CA ASP A 331 20.97 10.76 -6.59
C ASP A 331 22.38 11.33 -6.74
N TYR A 332 23.40 10.51 -6.44
CA TYR A 332 24.80 10.84 -6.65
C TYR A 332 25.13 11.19 -8.11
N LEU A 333 24.69 10.35 -9.06
CA LEU A 333 24.95 10.57 -10.49
C LEU A 333 24.13 11.74 -11.05
N TYR A 334 22.89 11.91 -10.59
CA TYR A 334 22.03 13.00 -10.99
C TYR A 334 22.61 14.34 -10.56
N GLN A 335 23.03 14.46 -9.30
CA GLN A 335 23.63 15.68 -8.75
C GLN A 335 24.95 16.02 -9.44
N ARG A 336 25.80 15.03 -9.73
CA ARG A 336 27.04 15.25 -10.50
C ARG A 336 26.77 15.83 -11.88
N THR A 337 25.66 15.44 -12.51
CA THR A 337 25.33 15.81 -13.90
C THR A 337 24.58 17.14 -13.99
N HIS A 338 23.64 17.40 -13.08
CA HIS A 338 22.72 18.53 -13.15
C HIS A 338 22.94 19.59 -12.06
N ASP A 339 23.95 19.41 -11.19
CA ASP A 339 24.29 20.27 -10.05
C ASP A 339 23.12 20.51 -9.06
N ILE A 340 22.13 19.61 -9.06
CA ILE A 340 20.95 19.66 -8.19
C ILE A 340 20.73 18.30 -7.55
N TYR A 341 20.50 18.28 -6.24
CA TYR A 341 20.17 17.07 -5.52
C TYR A 341 18.72 16.65 -5.75
N ILE A 342 18.52 15.45 -6.31
CA ILE A 342 17.24 14.76 -6.42
C ILE A 342 17.41 13.35 -5.86
N GLY A 343 16.68 13.01 -4.80
CA GLY A 343 16.89 11.75 -4.09
C GLY A 343 16.54 10.48 -4.87
N HIS A 344 15.64 10.56 -5.86
CA HIS A 344 15.19 9.42 -6.66
C HIS A 344 14.35 9.90 -7.86
N PRO A 345 14.19 9.10 -8.94
CA PRO A 345 13.48 9.53 -10.14
C PRO A 345 11.95 9.53 -10.00
N HIS A 346 11.39 9.40 -8.80
CA HIS A 346 9.94 9.26 -8.58
C HIS A 346 9.28 8.18 -9.48
N ASN A 347 9.97 7.07 -9.71
CA ASN A 347 9.45 5.87 -10.36
C ASN A 347 10.33 4.69 -9.96
N ILE A 348 9.78 3.74 -9.19
CA ILE A 348 10.58 2.64 -8.64
C ILE A 348 11.15 1.75 -9.73
N PHE A 349 10.45 1.58 -10.85
CA PHE A 349 10.86 0.67 -11.92
C PHE A 349 12.05 1.24 -12.68
N LEU A 350 12.01 2.54 -13.00
CA LEU A 350 13.14 3.23 -13.60
C LEU A 350 14.33 3.29 -12.64
N MET A 351 14.08 3.54 -11.36
CA MET A 351 15.13 3.53 -10.34
C MET A 351 15.77 2.14 -10.23
N LEU A 352 14.98 1.07 -10.12
CA LEU A 352 15.51 -0.31 -10.08
C LEU A 352 16.24 -0.68 -11.38
N GLY A 353 15.75 -0.25 -12.54
CA GLY A 353 16.44 -0.45 -13.81
C GLY A 353 17.79 0.25 -13.86
N ALA A 354 17.84 1.53 -13.46
CA ALA A 354 19.07 2.31 -13.41
C ALA A 354 20.08 1.75 -12.39
N GLU A 355 19.60 1.37 -11.21
CA GLU A 355 20.45 0.99 -10.09
C GLU A 355 20.83 -0.49 -10.10
N THR A 356 19.95 -1.39 -10.54
CA THR A 356 20.16 -2.85 -10.49
C THR A 356 20.22 -3.52 -11.86
N GLY A 357 20.07 -2.74 -12.93
CA GLY A 357 20.01 -3.23 -14.30
C GLY A 357 18.73 -4.00 -14.60
N PHE A 358 18.64 -4.52 -15.83
CA PHE A 358 17.53 -5.35 -16.27
C PHE A 358 17.43 -6.63 -15.46
N ILE A 359 18.54 -7.22 -15.01
CA ILE A 359 18.50 -8.46 -14.21
C ILE A 359 17.73 -8.23 -12.91
N GLY A 360 18.12 -7.23 -12.13
CA GLY A 360 17.44 -6.92 -10.87
C GLY A 360 15.99 -6.50 -11.06
N LEU A 361 15.73 -5.61 -12.04
CA LEU A 361 14.38 -5.14 -12.36
C LEU A 361 13.45 -6.29 -12.78
N ILE A 362 13.88 -7.12 -13.72
CA ILE A 362 13.07 -8.24 -14.25
C ILE A 362 12.80 -9.26 -13.15
N LEU A 363 13.79 -9.62 -12.33
CA LEU A 363 13.58 -10.58 -11.24
C LEU A 363 12.55 -10.08 -10.23
N ILE A 364 12.60 -8.80 -9.83
CA ILE A 364 11.59 -8.18 -8.96
C ILE A 364 10.21 -8.19 -9.65
N CYS A 365 10.13 -7.81 -10.92
CA CYS A 365 8.88 -7.79 -11.66
C CYS A 365 8.25 -9.18 -11.79
N ILE A 366 9.05 -10.21 -12.11
CA ILE A 366 8.62 -11.60 -12.16
C ILE A 366 8.12 -12.04 -10.79
N PHE A 367 8.86 -11.76 -9.73
CA PHE A 367 8.47 -12.13 -8.36
C PHE A 367 7.08 -11.55 -7.99
N VAL A 368 6.87 -10.26 -8.25
CA VAL A 368 5.58 -9.60 -8.01
C VAL A 368 4.48 -10.16 -8.92
N ALA A 369 4.75 -10.28 -10.22
CA ALA A 369 3.79 -10.76 -11.21
C ALA A 369 3.30 -12.18 -10.92
N LEU A 370 4.19 -13.08 -10.46
CA LEU A 370 3.81 -14.44 -10.07
C LEU A 370 2.81 -14.46 -8.91
N ILE A 371 2.99 -13.59 -7.91
CA ILE A 371 2.09 -13.52 -6.76
C ILE A 371 0.74 -12.93 -7.17
N MET A 372 0.75 -11.84 -7.94
CA MET A 372 -0.47 -11.23 -8.46
C MET A 372 -1.25 -12.18 -9.37
N GLY A 373 -0.57 -12.84 -10.31
CA GLY A 373 -1.16 -13.83 -11.21
C GLY A 373 -1.81 -14.98 -10.45
N LYS A 374 -1.13 -15.52 -9.43
CA LYS A 374 -1.72 -16.54 -8.55
C LYS A 374 -2.91 -16.03 -7.75
N THR A 375 -2.92 -14.76 -7.33
CA THR A 375 -4.08 -14.16 -6.66
C THR A 375 -5.26 -14.00 -7.60
N ILE A 376 -5.02 -13.60 -8.85
CA ILE A 376 -6.06 -13.55 -9.87
C ILE A 376 -6.62 -14.96 -10.13
N GLN A 377 -5.76 -15.97 -10.28
CA GLN A 377 -6.19 -17.37 -10.39
C GLN A 377 -6.99 -17.83 -9.17
N SER A 378 -6.56 -17.49 -7.95
CA SER A 378 -7.31 -17.78 -6.72
C SER A 378 -8.73 -17.22 -6.75
N LEU A 379 -8.93 -16.04 -7.35
CA LEU A 379 -10.26 -15.44 -7.51
C LEU A 379 -11.14 -16.16 -8.55
N THR A 380 -10.54 -16.90 -9.48
CA THR A 380 -11.27 -17.77 -10.42
C THR A 380 -11.67 -19.11 -9.80
N ILE A 381 -10.88 -19.62 -8.84
CA ILE A 381 -11.13 -20.88 -8.14
C ILE A 381 -12.24 -20.72 -7.07
N ILE A 382 -12.27 -19.58 -6.38
CA ILE A 382 -13.23 -19.33 -5.30
C ILE A 382 -14.53 -18.73 -5.87
N LYS A 383 -15.68 -19.18 -5.36
CA LYS A 383 -16.99 -18.60 -5.67
C LYS A 383 -16.99 -17.07 -5.55
N ARG A 384 -17.30 -16.39 -6.65
CA ARG A 384 -17.31 -14.92 -6.77
C ARG A 384 -18.29 -14.28 -5.78
N LYS A 385 -17.98 -13.05 -5.36
CA LYS A 385 -18.80 -12.24 -4.42
C LYS A 385 -19.05 -12.88 -3.05
N THR A 386 -18.33 -13.95 -2.69
CA THR A 386 -18.24 -14.44 -1.31
C THR A 386 -17.29 -13.55 -0.50
N THR A 387 -17.43 -13.56 0.83
CA THR A 387 -16.53 -12.83 1.75
C THR A 387 -15.05 -13.10 1.45
N ASP A 388 -14.69 -14.35 1.16
CA ASP A 388 -13.32 -14.76 0.88
C ASP A 388 -12.83 -14.16 -0.44
N SER A 389 -13.60 -14.28 -1.52
CA SER A 389 -13.25 -13.65 -2.81
C SER A 389 -13.12 -12.12 -2.69
N ILE A 390 -14.00 -11.47 -1.93
CA ILE A 390 -14.00 -10.00 -1.78
C ILE A 390 -12.76 -9.54 -1.00
N ILE A 391 -12.40 -10.21 0.10
CA ILE A 391 -11.21 -9.80 0.85
C ILE A 391 -9.91 -10.09 0.09
N ILE A 392 -9.85 -11.19 -0.66
CA ILE A 392 -8.69 -11.50 -1.53
C ILE A 392 -8.58 -10.43 -2.64
N PHE A 393 -9.70 -10.08 -3.29
CA PHE A 393 -9.76 -9.00 -4.27
C PHE A 393 -9.35 -7.65 -3.66
N THR A 394 -9.78 -7.38 -2.42
CA THR A 394 -9.41 -6.17 -1.68
C THR A 394 -7.89 -6.05 -1.48
N TYR A 395 -7.20 -7.15 -1.14
CA TYR A 395 -5.74 -7.17 -1.03
C TYR A 395 -5.05 -7.01 -2.40
N LEU A 396 -5.60 -7.62 -3.46
CA LEU A 396 -5.11 -7.45 -4.83
C LEU A 396 -5.16 -5.97 -5.26
N ILE A 397 -6.30 -5.30 -5.07
CA ILE A 397 -6.45 -3.87 -5.39
C ILE A 397 -5.56 -3.01 -4.49
N SER A 398 -5.43 -3.37 -3.21
CA SER A 398 -4.55 -2.65 -2.27
C SER A 398 -3.08 -2.71 -2.71
N PHE A 399 -2.59 -3.85 -3.16
CA PHE A 399 -1.26 -3.93 -3.76
C PHE A 399 -1.17 -3.23 -5.13
N GLY A 400 -2.26 -3.23 -5.90
CA GLY A 400 -2.39 -2.42 -7.11
C GLY A 400 -2.17 -0.93 -6.85
N ASN A 401 -2.65 -0.40 -5.72
CA ASN A 401 -2.37 0.99 -5.31
C ASN A 401 -0.87 1.25 -5.16
N TYR A 402 -0.12 0.30 -4.59
CA TYR A 402 1.33 0.40 -4.46
C TYR A 402 2.02 0.39 -5.82
N ILE A 403 1.58 -0.45 -6.76
CA ILE A 403 2.13 -0.47 -8.11
C ILE A 403 1.89 0.88 -8.79
N LEU A 404 0.65 1.38 -8.78
CA LEU A 404 0.30 2.66 -9.40
C LEU A 404 1.03 3.83 -8.76
N PHE A 405 1.18 3.83 -7.43
CA PHE A 405 1.97 4.83 -6.73
C PHE A 405 3.43 4.80 -7.19
N ASN A 406 3.99 3.60 -7.29
CA ASN A 406 5.40 3.40 -7.64
C ASN A 406 5.73 3.69 -9.13
N LEU A 407 4.73 3.93 -9.99
CA LEU A 407 4.93 4.47 -11.34
C LEU A 407 5.19 5.98 -11.34
N SER A 408 4.91 6.68 -10.24
CA SER A 408 4.97 8.15 -10.18
C SER A 408 5.57 8.70 -8.87
N ASP A 409 6.00 7.83 -7.98
CA ASP A 409 6.83 8.11 -6.81
C ASP A 409 7.51 6.80 -6.33
N SER A 410 8.15 6.80 -5.16
CA SER A 410 8.74 5.58 -4.58
C SER A 410 8.28 5.35 -3.15
N SER A 411 7.60 4.23 -2.88
CA SER A 411 7.12 3.89 -1.54
C SER A 411 8.21 3.32 -0.62
N ILE A 412 9.34 2.88 -1.18
CA ILE A 412 10.36 2.13 -0.44
C ILE A 412 11.14 2.97 0.59
N PHE A 413 11.19 4.29 0.37
CA PHE A 413 11.93 5.22 1.22
C PHE A 413 11.16 5.64 2.48
N ASP A 414 9.86 5.34 2.57
CA ASP A 414 9.12 5.39 3.84
C ASP A 414 9.03 3.97 4.41
N LEU A 415 9.75 3.73 5.50
CA LEU A 415 9.83 2.42 6.14
C LEU A 415 8.43 1.87 6.52
N ARG A 416 7.47 2.71 6.93
CA ARG A 416 6.11 2.24 7.24
C ARG A 416 5.44 1.69 6.00
N LEU A 417 5.43 2.49 4.93
CA LEU A 417 4.74 2.11 3.70
C LEU A 417 5.43 0.93 3.02
N ASN A 418 6.76 0.87 3.06
CA ASN A 418 7.51 -0.29 2.57
C ASN A 418 7.11 -1.56 3.35
N LEU A 419 7.10 -1.52 4.69
CA LEU A 419 6.63 -2.65 5.53
C LEU A 419 5.21 -3.09 5.15
N ILE A 420 4.28 -2.13 5.00
CA ILE A 420 2.88 -2.41 4.66
C ILE A 420 2.78 -3.06 3.27
N GLY A 421 3.51 -2.56 2.26
CA GLY A 421 3.52 -3.13 0.92
C GLY A 421 3.95 -4.59 0.91
N TRP A 422 5.04 -4.92 1.61
CA TRP A 422 5.52 -6.30 1.75
C TRP A 422 4.61 -7.18 2.60
N ILE A 423 3.94 -6.62 3.62
CA ILE A 423 2.90 -7.34 4.38
C ILE A 423 1.72 -7.68 3.49
N ILE A 424 1.24 -6.76 2.64
CA ILE A 424 0.13 -7.00 1.72
C ILE A 424 0.50 -8.12 0.73
N LEU A 425 1.67 -8.00 0.11
CA LEU A 425 2.17 -9.00 -0.85
C LEU A 425 2.36 -10.37 -0.19
N GLY A 426 2.93 -10.42 1.02
CA GLY A 426 3.10 -11.65 1.79
C GLY A 426 1.77 -12.29 2.18
N SER A 427 0.77 -11.46 2.53
CA SER A 427 -0.57 -11.93 2.85
C SER A 427 -1.26 -12.57 1.63
N MET A 428 -1.09 -11.97 0.44
CA MET A 428 -1.56 -12.53 -0.83
C MET A 428 -0.85 -13.86 -1.15
N ALA A 429 0.47 -13.92 -1.00
CA ALA A 429 1.23 -15.14 -1.26
C ALA A 429 0.83 -16.28 -0.30
N GLY A 430 0.59 -15.97 0.98
CA GLY A 430 0.16 -16.94 1.98
C GLY A 430 -1.20 -17.57 1.67
N ILE A 431 -2.21 -16.73 1.37
CA ILE A 431 -3.55 -17.23 1.03
C ILE A 431 -3.57 -18.02 -0.29
N ASN A 432 -2.78 -17.59 -1.29
CA ASN A 432 -2.65 -18.30 -2.56
C ASN A 432 -2.15 -19.73 -2.35
N ASN A 433 -1.13 -19.94 -1.50
CA ASN A 433 -0.58 -21.29 -1.27
C ASN A 433 -1.63 -22.26 -0.71
N VAL A 434 -2.52 -21.78 0.16
CA VAL A 434 -3.59 -22.60 0.74
C VAL A 434 -4.65 -22.94 -0.31
N ILE A 435 -5.08 -21.95 -1.10
CA ILE A 435 -6.12 -22.13 -2.12
C ILE A 435 -5.65 -23.11 -3.20
N HIS A 436 -4.47 -22.87 -3.77
CA HIS A 436 -3.89 -23.71 -4.81
C HIS A 436 -3.49 -25.09 -4.29
N GLY A 437 -3.01 -25.17 -3.05
CA GLY A 437 -2.72 -26.45 -2.40
C GLY A 437 -3.97 -27.32 -2.24
N ASN A 438 -5.08 -26.73 -1.79
CA ASN A 438 -6.36 -27.43 -1.66
C ASN A 438 -6.95 -27.81 -3.03
N TYR A 439 -6.81 -26.94 -4.04
CA TYR A 439 -7.28 -27.20 -5.40
C TYR A 439 -6.55 -28.39 -6.03
N ASN A 440 -5.21 -28.42 -5.95
CA ASN A 440 -4.41 -29.50 -6.53
C ASN A 440 -4.58 -30.86 -5.83
N LEU A 441 -5.04 -30.86 -4.57
CA LEU A 441 -5.35 -32.09 -3.82
C LEU A 441 -6.73 -32.67 -4.16
N ARG A 442 -7.61 -31.91 -4.80
CA ARG A 442 -8.93 -32.38 -5.24
C ARG A 442 -8.83 -32.88 -6.67
N SER A 443 -9.30 -34.11 -6.91
CA SER A 443 -9.34 -34.72 -8.23
C SER A 443 -10.14 -33.85 -9.21
N PRO A 444 -9.79 -33.77 -10.51
CA PRO A 444 -10.50 -32.94 -11.50
C PRO A 444 -12.01 -33.22 -11.66
N GLY A 445 -12.53 -34.31 -11.07
CA GLY A 445 -13.94 -34.72 -11.18
C GLY A 445 -14.89 -34.22 -10.08
N GLU A 446 -14.40 -33.58 -9.01
CA GLU A 446 -15.28 -33.13 -7.90
C GLU A 446 -16.03 -31.81 -8.17
N PHE A 447 -15.64 -31.05 -9.20
CA PHE A 447 -16.30 -29.76 -9.50
C PHE A 447 -17.58 -29.89 -10.34
N ALA A 448 -17.85 -31.05 -10.95
CA ALA A 448 -19.03 -31.24 -11.78
C ALA A 448 -20.33 -31.52 -10.99
N GLN A 449 -20.27 -31.61 -9.66
CA GLN A 449 -21.44 -31.95 -8.83
C GLN A 449 -21.95 -30.81 -7.94
N ASP A 450 -21.25 -29.66 -7.86
CA ASP A 450 -21.63 -28.55 -6.97
C ASP A 450 -22.26 -27.34 -7.70
N ASP A 451 -22.42 -27.42 -9.03
CA ASP A 451 -23.02 -26.36 -9.86
C ASP A 451 -24.53 -26.55 -10.13
N ASP A 452 -25.11 -27.68 -9.71
CA ASP A 452 -26.54 -27.96 -9.77
C ASP A 452 -27.10 -28.15 -8.35
N ASP A 453 -27.35 -27.06 -7.61
CA ASP A 453 -28.34 -26.94 -6.53
C ASP A 453 -28.54 -25.49 -6.03
#